data_AF-A0A838RIP5-F1
#
_entry.id   AF-A0A838RIP5-F1
#
_cell.length_a   1.000
_cell.length_b   1.000
_cell.length_c   1.000
_cell.angle_alpha   90.00
_cell.angle_beta   90.00
_cell.angle_gamma   90.00
#
_symmetry.space_group_name_H-M   'P 1'
#
loop_
_entity.id
_entity.type
_entity.pdbx_description
1 polymer ?
#
loop_
_entity_poly.entity_id
_entity_poly.type
_entity_poly.pdbx_seq_one_letter_code
_entity_poly.pdbx_strand_id
1 'polypeptide(L)' 'MDMNNVVGSHDIVFITLDTLRYDVATSLYQQGRTPNLAALLPVGGWEKRHSPASITYAAHHAFFA' A
#
# COMPACT_ATOMS: atom_id res chain seq x y z
N MET A 1 -14.31 -5.58 4.08
CA MET A 1 -14.16 -7.03 3.94
C MET A 1 -13.60 -7.55 5.25
N ASP A 2 -14.14 -8.64 5.78
CA ASP A 2 -13.56 -9.30 6.95
C ASP A 2 -12.42 -10.20 6.48
N MET A 3 -11.20 -9.90 6.94
CA MET A 3 -9.99 -10.62 6.52
C MET A 3 -9.93 -12.04 7.08
N ASN A 4 -10.63 -12.33 8.18
CA ASN A 4 -10.66 -13.68 8.75
C ASN A 4 -11.30 -14.70 7.80
N ASN A 5 -12.20 -14.27 6.92
CA ASN A 5 -12.82 -15.12 5.91
C ASN A 5 -11.93 -15.35 4.68
N VAL A 6 -10.91 -14.50 4.47
CA VAL A 6 -9.98 -14.57 3.33
C VAL A 6 -8.79 -15.48 3.66
N VAL A 7 -8.29 -15.39 4.89
CA VAL A 7 -7.16 -16.20 5.37
C VAL A 7 -7.51 -17.69 5.29
N GLY A 8 -6.60 -18.48 4.70
CA GLY A 8 -6.75 -19.93 4.53
C GLY A 8 -7.49 -20.38 3.27
N SER A 9 -8.12 -19.46 2.52
CA SER A 9 -8.80 -19.77 1.24
C SER A 9 -8.19 -19.07 0.02
N HIS A 10 -7.40 -18.02 0.22
CA HIS A 10 -6.77 -17.23 -0.84
C HIS A 10 -5.28 -17.05 -0.58
N ASP A 11 -4.51 -16.87 -1.66
CA ASP A 11 -3.14 -16.37 -1.59
C ASP A 11 -3.14 -14.87 -1.28
N ILE A 12 -2.27 -14.44 -0.36
CA ILE A 12 -2.17 -13.05 0.07
C ILE A 12 -0.76 -12.54 -0.21
N VAL A 13 -0.68 -11.38 -0.87
CA VAL A 13 0.57 -10.66 -1.08
C VAL A 13 0.50 -9.29 -0.42
N PHE A 14 1.52 -8.97 0.38
CA PHE A 14 1.70 -7.64 0.98
C PHE A 14 2.90 -6.96 0.33
N ILE A 15 2.67 -5.82 -0.31
CA ILE A 15 3.70 -5.09 -1.06
C ILE A 15 4.05 -3.80 -0.33
N THR A 16 5.33 -3.64 0.02
CA THR A 16 5.87 -2.35 0.48
C THR A 16 6.65 -1.67 -0.65
N LEU A 17 6.36 -0.40 -0.88
CA LEU A 17 7.14 0.45 -1.78
C LEU A 17 8.04 1.32 -0.92
N ASP A 18 9.29 0.89 -0.73
CA ASP A 18 10.20 1.55 0.21
C ASP A 18 10.43 3.01 -0.18
N THR A 19 10.41 3.90 0.81
CA THR A 19 10.56 5.36 0.66
C THR A 19 9.51 6.07 -0.22
N LEU A 20 8.40 5.41 -0.58
CA LEU A 20 7.34 6.05 -1.37
C LEU A 20 6.68 7.19 -0.59
N ARG A 21 6.80 8.41 -1.10
CA ARG A 21 6.08 9.57 -0.56
C ARG A 21 4.64 9.61 -1.07
N TYR A 22 3.71 9.86 -0.14
CA TYR A 22 2.28 9.93 -0.44
C TYR A 22 1.91 11.00 -1.48
N ASP A 23 2.55 12.18 -1.42
CA ASP A 23 2.26 13.29 -2.33
C ASP A 23 2.67 12.98 -3.76
N VAL A 24 3.84 12.38 -3.95
CA VAL A 24 4.32 11.92 -5.26
C VAL A 24 3.41 10.82 -5.82
N ALA A 25 3.04 9.84 -4.98
CA ALA A 25 2.19 8.73 -5.37
C ALA A 25 0.80 9.20 -5.86
N THR A 26 0.20 10.14 -5.12
CA THR A 26 -1.10 10.75 -5.46
C THR A 26 -1.02 11.56 -6.75
N SER A 27 0.03 12.38 -6.90
CA SER A 27 0.23 13.23 -8.08
C SER A 27 0.39 12.40 -9.36
N LEU A 28 1.21 11.33 -9.33
CA LEU A 28 1.40 10.46 -10.48
C LEU A 28 0.13 9.65 -10.84
N TYR A 29 -0.64 9.23 -9.83
CA TYR A 29 -1.94 8.58 -10.04
C TYR A 29 -2.93 9.53 -10.74
N GLN A 30 -3.06 10.77 -10.26
CA GLN A 30 -3.94 11.78 -10.86
C GLN A 30 -3.51 12.17 -12.29
N GLN A 31 -2.22 12.17 -12.57
CA GLN A 31 -1.68 12.40 -13.92
C GLN A 31 -1.82 11.19 -14.86
N GLY A 32 -2.36 10.06 -14.40
CA GLY A 32 -2.48 8.83 -15.20
C GLY A 32 -1.14 8.19 -15.55
N ARG A 33 -0.06 8.50 -14.80
CA ARG A 33 1.31 8.04 -15.12
C ARG A 33 1.66 6.69 -14.53
N THR A 34 0.77 6.10 -13.73
CA THR A 34 0.95 4.80 -13.09
C THR A 34 -0.18 3.82 -13.45
N PRO A 35 -0.46 3.56 -14.74
CA PRO A 35 -1.64 2.82 -15.18
C PRO A 35 -1.72 1.40 -14.62
N ASN A 36 -0.58 0.71 -14.54
CA ASN A 36 -0.53 -0.66 -14.01
C ASN A 36 -0.87 -0.72 -12.52
N LEU A 37 -0.41 0.27 -11.75
CA LEU A 37 -0.72 0.33 -10.33
C LEU A 37 -2.15 0.84 -10.10
N ALA A 38 -2.59 1.81 -10.91
CA ALA A 38 -3.94 2.34 -10.87
C ALA A 38 -5.01 1.25 -11.10
N ALA A 39 -4.71 0.25 -11.95
CA ALA A 39 -5.59 -0.89 -12.20
C ALA A 39 -5.78 -1.82 -10.99
N LEU A 40 -4.87 -1.78 -10.01
CA LEU A 40 -4.89 -2.60 -8.80
C LEU A 40 -5.40 -1.83 -7.57
N LEU A 41 -5.48 -0.51 -7.64
CA LEU A 41 -5.92 0.34 -6.54
C LEU A 41 -7.46 0.41 -6.47
N PRO A 42 -8.03 0.62 -5.27
CA PRO A 42 -9.47 0.83 -5.12
C PRO A 42 -9.91 2.14 -5.79
N VAL A 43 -11.23 2.30 -5.95
CA VAL A 43 -11.84 3.56 -6.40
C VAL A 43 -11.38 4.70 -5.47
N GLY A 44 -10.73 5.71 -6.04
CA GLY A 44 -10.12 6.83 -5.30
C GLY A 44 -8.59 6.77 -5.17
N GLY A 45 -7.96 5.63 -5.49
CA GLY A 45 -6.50 5.51 -5.56
C GLY A 45 -5.84 5.32 -4.19
N TRP A 46 -4.89 6.20 -3.87
CA TRP A 46 -4.09 6.12 -2.64
C TRP A 46 -4.83 6.62 -1.40
N GLU A 47 -4.63 5.96 -0.27
CA GLU A 47 -5.14 6.40 1.02
C GLU A 47 -3.99 6.92 1.91
N LYS A 48 -4.17 8.11 2.50
CA LYS A 48 -3.15 8.69 3.39
C LYS A 48 -3.13 7.93 4.72
N ARG A 49 -1.97 7.34 5.06
CA ARG A 49 -1.74 6.63 6.33
C ARG A 49 -0.44 7.09 6.99
N HIS A 50 -0.32 6.82 8.29
CA HIS A 50 0.93 7.03 9.04
C HIS A 50 1.63 5.69 9.22
N SER A 51 2.93 5.66 8.93
CA SER A 51 3.78 4.53 9.28
C SER A 51 4.11 4.60 10.78
N PRO A 52 4.12 3.46 11.50
CA PRO A 52 4.51 3.40 12.91
C PRO A 52 5.99 3.75 13.14
N ALA A 53 6.82 3.72 12.09
CA ALA A 53 8.20 4.19 12.12
C ALA A 53 8.67 4.75 10.77
N SER A 54 9.73 5.55 10.79
CA SER A 54 10.27 6.23 9.61
C SER A 54 11.55 5.59 9.03
N ILE A 55 12.13 4.60 9.72
CA ILE A 55 13.30 3.85 9.25
C ILE A 55 12.82 2.52 8.67
N THR A 56 13.38 2.11 7.53
CA THR A 56 12.99 0.90 6.77
C THR A 56 12.81 -0.31 7.69
N TYR A 57 13.82 -0.69 8.48
CA TYR A 57 13.73 -1.87 9.34
C TYR A 57 12.60 -1.78 10.38
N ALA A 58 12.50 -0.68 11.11
CA ALA A 58 11.50 -0.51 12.16
C ALA A 58 10.06 -0.47 11.59
N ALA A 59 9.87 0.16 10.43
CA ALA A 59 8.57 0.21 9.76
C ALA A 59 8.15 -1.19 9.30
N HIS A 60 9.04 -1.91 8.62
CA HIS A 60 8.75 -3.27 8.14
C HIS A 60 8.48 -4.23 9.30
N HIS A 61 9.27 -4.16 10.38
CA HIS A 61 9.02 -4.98 11.56
C HIS A 61 7.63 -4.71 12.15
N ALA A 62 7.22 -3.44 12.26
CA ALA A 62 5.92 -3.07 12.81
C ALA A 62 4.73 -3.39 11.88
N PHE A 63 4.94 -3.69 10.60
CA PHE A 63 3.87 -4.15 9.70
C PHE A 63 3.52 -5.63 9.88
N PHE A 64 4.49 -6.45 10.34
CA PHE A 64 4.34 -7.91 10.44
C PHE A 64 4.33 -8.44 11.88
N ALA A 65 4.69 -7.62 12.87
CA ALA A 65 4.63 -7.95 14.29
C ALA A 65 3.25 -7.62 14.88
#